data_AF-A0A645GHF6-F1
#
_entry.id   AF-A0A645GHF6-F1
#
_cell.length_a   1.000
_cell.length_b   1.000
_cell.length_c   1.000
_cell.angle_alpha   90.00
_cell.angle_beta   90.00
_cell.angle_gamma   90.00
#
_symmetry.space_group_name_H-M   'P 1'
#
loop_
_entity.id
_entity.type
_entity.pdbx_description
1 polymer ?
#
loop_
_entity_poly.entity_id
_entity_poly.type
_entity_poly.pdbx_seq_one_letter_code
_entity_poly.pdbx_strand_id
1 'polypeptide(L)' 'MKVILSRKGFDSQYGQISSPILPDSTLLSLPIPSKVDVETKFIDLSHNGKSYYEIIKELNPN' A
#
# COMPACT_ATOMS: atom_id res chain seq x y z
N MET A 1 -26.36 11.51 0.23
CA MET A 1 -25.00 11.12 -0.19
C MET A 1 -24.76 9.69 0.27
N LYS A 2 -24.47 8.75 -0.64
CA LYS A 2 -24.08 7.37 -0.26
C LYS A 2 -22.58 7.24 -0.51
N VAL A 3 -21.79 7.10 0.55
CA VAL A 3 -20.35 6.83 0.46
C VAL A 3 -20.19 5.32 0.39
N ILE A 4 -19.60 4.83 -0.71
CA ILE A 4 -19.26 3.42 -0.88
C ILE A 4 -17.75 3.31 -0.71
N LEU A 5 -17.32 2.61 0.34
CA LEU A 5 -15.90 2.34 0.58
C LEU A 5 -15.56 0.98 -0.03
N SER A 6 -14.54 0.95 -0.88
CA SER A 6 -13.96 -0.31 -1.34
C SER A 6 -13.30 -1.02 -0.16
N ARG A 7 -13.53 -2.32 -0.04
CA ARG A 7 -12.83 -3.17 0.95
C ARG A 7 -11.36 -3.40 0.59
N LYS A 8 -11.02 -3.28 -0.70
CA LYS A 8 -9.66 -3.53 -1.22
C LYS A 8 -8.72 -2.43 -0.73
N GLY A 9 -7.60 -2.82 -0.10
CA GLY A 9 -6.63 -1.87 0.45
C GLY A 9 -7.01 -1.29 1.81
N PHE A 10 -8.14 -1.67 2.42
CA PHE A 10 -8.54 -1.12 3.73
C PHE A 10 -8.76 -2.19 4.80
N ASP A 11 -9.29 -3.36 4.42
CA ASP A 11 -9.54 -4.42 5.40
C ASP A 11 -8.31 -5.31 5.66
N SER A 12 -8.38 -6.11 6.71
CA SER A 12 -7.31 -7.01 7.16
C SER A 12 -6.92 -8.09 6.14
N GLN A 13 -7.80 -8.39 5.19
CA GLN A 13 -7.54 -9.39 4.16
C GLN A 13 -6.88 -8.79 2.91
N TYR A 14 -7.03 -7.47 2.68
CA TYR A 14 -6.62 -6.81 1.44
C TYR A 14 -5.60 -5.67 1.62
N GLY A 15 -4.81 -5.68 2.70
CA GLY A 15 -3.64 -4.82 2.83
C GLY A 15 -3.63 -3.89 4.03
N GLN A 16 -4.75 -3.74 4.76
CA GLN A 16 -4.88 -2.93 6.00
C GLN A 16 -4.61 -1.42 5.88
N ILE A 17 -3.93 -0.98 4.83
CA ILE A 17 -3.52 0.40 4.60
C ILE A 17 -3.86 0.83 3.18
N SER A 18 -4.49 2.00 3.08
CA SER A 18 -4.87 2.59 1.79
C SER A 18 -3.65 3.08 1.02
N SER A 19 -3.73 3.05 -0.30
CA SER A 19 -2.75 3.71 -1.18
C SER A 19 -2.59 5.20 -0.81
N PRO A 20 -1.39 5.65 -0.45
CA PRO A 20 -1.16 7.03 -0.04
C PRO A 20 -1.09 7.98 -1.24
N ILE A 21 -1.44 9.25 -0.99
CA ILE A 21 -1.08 10.36 -1.86
C ILE A 21 0.16 11.01 -1.25
N LEU A 22 1.27 10.99 -1.97
CA LEU A 22 2.55 11.52 -1.52
C LEU A 22 2.57 13.07 -1.57
N PRO A 23 3.53 13.75 -0.90
CA PRO A 23 3.58 15.22 -0.86
C PRO A 23 3.73 15.90 -2.23
N ASP A 24 4.28 15.19 -3.22
CA ASP A 24 4.38 15.63 -4.62
C ASP A 24 3.07 15.41 -5.41
N SER A 25 1.97 15.05 -4.73
CA SER A 25 0.67 14.67 -5.29
C SER A 25 0.66 13.36 -6.07
N THR A 26 1.74 12.56 -6.02
CA THR A 26 1.76 11.23 -6.62
C THR A 26 0.82 10.29 -5.86
N LEU A 27 -0.13 9.67 -6.57
CA LEU A 27 -0.93 8.58 -6.02
C LEU A 27 -0.13 7.27 -6.11
N LEU A 28 0.44 6.85 -4.98
CA LEU A 28 1.25 5.63 -4.92
C LEU A 28 0.33 4.43 -4.68
N SER A 29 0.02 3.69 -5.75
CA SER A 29 -0.81 2.49 -5.65
C SER A 29 -0.04 1.37 -4.93
N LEU A 30 -0.52 0.97 -3.76
CA LEU A 30 0.02 -0.18 -3.03
C LEU A 30 -0.59 -1.48 -3.60
N PRO A 31 0.25 -2.48 -3.97
CA PRO A 31 -0.24 -3.80 -4.33
C PRO A 31 -1.05 -4.46 -3.21
N ILE A 32 -2.09 -5.21 -3.57
CA ILE A 32 -2.83 -6.03 -2.61
C ILE A 32 -1.98 -7.27 -2.26
N PRO A 33 -1.70 -7.54 -0.98
CA PRO A 33 -0.99 -8.75 -0.59
C PRO A 33 -1.73 -9.99 -1.07
N SER A 34 -1.00 -10.92 -1.70
CA SER A 34 -1.54 -12.18 -2.18
C SER A 34 -0.82 -13.33 -1.48
N LYS A 35 -1.56 -14.41 -1.18
CA LYS A 35 -0.95 -15.67 -0.71
C LYS A 35 -0.40 -16.52 -1.84
N VAL A 36 -0.79 -16.21 -3.09
CA VAL A 36 -0.41 -16.97 -4.28
C VAL A 36 0.85 -16.39 -4.92
N ASP A 37 0.98 -15.06 -4.90
CA ASP A 37 2.20 -14.38 -5.35
C ASP A 37 3.13 -14.17 -4.16
N VAL A 38 4.13 -15.05 -4.06
CA VAL A 38 5.14 -15.05 -2.99
C VAL A 38 6.50 -14.52 -3.46
N GLU A 39 6.65 -14.28 -4.76
CA GLU A 39 7.90 -13.82 -5.36
C GLU A 39 8.04 -12.30 -5.21
N THR A 40 6.95 -11.57 -5.42
CA THR A 40 6.97 -10.10 -5.36
C THR A 40 6.79 -9.62 -3.92
N LYS A 41 7.88 -9.18 -3.27
CA LYS A 41 7.80 -8.62 -1.91
C LYS A 41 7.86 -7.09 -1.96
N PHE A 42 7.28 -6.44 -0.96
CA PHE A 42 7.30 -4.97 -0.84
C PHE A 42 8.70 -4.39 -0.66
N ILE A 43 9.68 -5.18 -0.22
CA ILE A 43 11.08 -4.74 -0.12
C ILE A 43 11.73 -4.61 -1.51
N ASP A 44 11.24 -5.38 -2.50
CA ASP A 44 11.79 -5.42 -3.86
C ASP A 44 11.19 -4.33 -4.76
N LEU A 45 10.04 -3.78 -4.36
CA LEU A 45 9.38 -2.67 -5.05
C LEU A 45 9.94 -1.35 -4.53
N SER A 46 10.21 -0.40 -5.43
CA SER A 46 10.74 0.91 -5.05
C SER A 46 10.03 2.08 -5.73
N HIS A 47 9.98 3.20 -5.02
CA HIS A 47 9.52 4.50 -5.52
C HIS A 47 10.45 5.59 -5.00
N ASN A 48 11.01 6.40 -5.91
CA ASN A 48 11.96 7.47 -5.59
C ASN A 48 13.12 7.02 -4.67
N GLY A 49 13.64 5.82 -4.90
CA GLY A 49 14.78 5.27 -4.14
C GLY A 49 14.44 4.72 -2.76
N LYS A 50 13.18 4.77 -2.32
CA LYS A 50 12.69 4.07 -1.12
C LYS A 50 11.94 2.81 -1.51
N SER A 51 12.09 1.75 -0.73
CA SER A 51 11.28 0.55 -0.91
C SER A 51 9.83 0.79 -0.48
N TYR A 52 8.88 0.04 -1.05
CA TYR A 52 7.49 0.10 -0.60
C TYR A 52 7.36 -0.34 0.86
N TYR A 53 8.18 -1.28 1.32
CA TYR A 53 8.21 -1.68 2.72
C TYR A 53 8.54 -0.51 3.66
N GLU A 54 9.56 0.30 3.33
CA GLU A 54 9.92 1.49 4.10
C GLU A 54 8.79 2.52 4.09
N ILE A 55 8.21 2.79 2.92
CA ILE A 55 7.10 3.73 2.79
C ILE A 55 5.91 3.29 3.65
N ILE A 56 5.53 2.01 3.61
CA ILE A 56 4.42 1.47 4.42
C ILE A 56 4.72 1.63 5.92
N LYS A 57 5.96 1.36 6.34
CA LYS A 57 6.39 1.50 7.74
C LYS A 57 6.40 2.96 8.20
N GLU A 58 6.80 3.90 7.36
CA GLU A 58 6.73 5.34 7.65
C GLU A 58 5.29 5.83 7.81
N LEU A 59 4.36 5.28 7.02
CA LEU A 59 2.94 5.64 7.08
C LEU A 59 2.19 5.02 8.27
N ASN A 60 2.68 3.89 8.79
CA ASN A 60 2.12 3.25 9.98
C ASN A 60 3.24 2.85 10.97
N PRO A 61 3.70 3.80 11.80
CA PRO A 61 4.85 3.59 12.70
C PRO A 61 4.56 2.75 13.95
N ASN A 62 3.34 2.21 14.10
CA ASN A 62 2.91 1.42 15.26
C ASN A 62 3.44 -0.01 15.24
#